data_AF-A0AAU4DHS2-F1
#
_entry.id   AF-A0AAU4DHS2-F1
#
_cell.length_a   1.000
_cell.length_b   1.000
_cell.length_c   1.000
_cell.angle_alpha   90.00
_cell.angle_beta   90.00
_cell.angle_gamma   90.00
#
_symmetry.space_group_name_H-M   'P 1'
#
loop_
_entity.id
_entity.type
_entity.pdbx_description
1 polymer ?
#
loop_
_entity_poly.entity_id
_entity_poly.type
_entity_poly.pdbx_seq_one_letter_code
_entity_poly.pdbx_strand_id
1 'polypeptide(L)'
;MNVAEQLISQARQGAFREALPRLLALATDPHADTDPAWEAGAAAIQLLFWHDRFAEAAELAESLIARQGPLGGELCDQDIPFDDSFLAAQLHVGVPAEPRLRAAAELVPADRVLGEALRWRADEVPAGPLDRLLPSWGGWGEPVGPVEGVIGRQFLERDFGTLAVREQRVAWEAVKTTNDFPRGRALVEESGALPEQYEICLWLAGWYATEGETEAGERMLLAAHERWWPYASWDAIPDSMVLQPTLRLVVTDRVREHYLTRPIGPEARSDRK
;
A
#
# COMPACT_ATOMS: atom_id res chain seq x y z
N MET A 1 11.51 -13.66 -17.16
CA MET A 1 10.30 -12.83 -17.25
C MET A 1 9.14 -13.69 -17.69
N ASN A 2 8.35 -14.19 -16.73
CA ASN A 2 7.17 -15.00 -16.98
C ASN A 2 6.01 -14.13 -17.52
N VAL A 3 4.85 -14.75 -17.81
CA VAL A 3 3.69 -14.03 -18.38
C VAL A 3 3.11 -13.01 -17.39
N ALA A 4 3.08 -13.31 -16.09
CA ALA A 4 2.60 -12.39 -15.07
C ALA A 4 3.49 -11.15 -14.97
N GLU A 5 4.81 -11.33 -14.85
CA GLU A 5 5.78 -10.23 -14.81
C GLU A 5 5.67 -9.29 -16.04
N GLN A 6 5.37 -9.83 -17.23
CA GLN A 6 5.13 -9.02 -18.42
C GLN A 6 3.86 -8.18 -18.30
N LEU A 7 2.76 -8.76 -17.81
CA LEU A 7 1.50 -8.05 -17.59
C LEU A 7 1.66 -6.96 -16.53
N ILE A 8 2.39 -7.25 -15.45
CA ILE A 8 2.63 -6.34 -14.33
C ILE A 8 3.52 -5.18 -14.78
N SER A 9 4.57 -5.45 -15.56
CA SER A 9 5.39 -4.39 -16.15
C SER A 9 4.59 -3.53 -17.14
N GLN A 10 3.71 -4.12 -17.97
CA GLN A 10 2.78 -3.36 -18.81
C GLN A 10 1.85 -2.48 -17.98
N ALA A 11 1.32 -3.00 -16.87
CA ALA A 11 0.50 -2.23 -15.95
C ALA A 11 1.28 -1.01 -15.41
N ARG A 12 2.51 -1.21 -14.92
CA ARG A 12 3.41 -0.14 -14.43
C ARG A 12 3.84 0.88 -15.48
N GLN A 13 3.62 0.63 -16.77
CA GLN A 13 3.76 1.63 -17.84
C GLN A 13 2.52 2.55 -17.98
N GLY A 14 1.54 2.45 -17.08
CA GLY A 14 0.30 3.21 -17.11
C GLY A 14 -0.86 2.50 -17.80
N ALA A 15 -0.74 1.20 -18.13
CA ALA A 15 -1.79 0.41 -18.76
C ALA A 15 -2.57 -0.45 -17.74
N PHE A 16 -2.80 0.09 -16.55
CA PHE A 16 -3.38 -0.65 -15.41
C PHE A 16 -4.78 -1.19 -15.71
N ARG A 17 -5.63 -0.39 -16.35
CA ARG A 17 -7.02 -0.76 -16.69
C ARG A 17 -7.06 -1.89 -17.71
N GLU A 18 -6.15 -1.85 -18.68
CA GLU A 18 -6.01 -2.86 -19.73
C GLU A 18 -5.38 -4.16 -19.22
N ALA A 19 -4.47 -4.05 -18.24
CA ALA A 19 -3.81 -5.19 -17.63
C ALA A 19 -4.75 -6.00 -16.72
N LEU A 20 -5.63 -5.33 -15.96
CA LEU A 20 -6.47 -5.99 -14.95
C LEU A 20 -7.26 -7.21 -15.48
N PRO A 21 -8.02 -7.14 -16.59
CA PRO A 21 -8.74 -8.32 -17.09
C PRO A 21 -7.82 -9.50 -17.45
N ARG A 22 -6.60 -9.21 -17.92
CA ARG A 22 -5.62 -10.24 -18.31
C ARG A 22 -4.96 -10.88 -17.08
N LEU A 23 -4.68 -10.07 -16.06
CA LEU A 23 -4.19 -10.56 -14.77
C LEU A 23 -5.24 -11.45 -14.09
N LEU A 24 -6.51 -11.03 -14.07
CA LEU A 24 -7.61 -11.84 -13.54
C LEU A 24 -7.78 -13.16 -14.29
N ALA A 25 -7.73 -13.14 -15.63
CA ALA A 25 -7.82 -14.34 -16.44
C ALA A 25 -6.69 -15.33 -16.12
N LEU A 26 -5.44 -14.85 -16.01
CA LEU A 26 -4.30 -15.68 -15.65
C LEU A 26 -4.41 -16.24 -14.22
N ALA A 27 -4.81 -15.41 -13.26
CA ALA A 27 -4.95 -15.81 -11.87
C ALA A 27 -6.08 -16.83 -11.66
N THR A 28 -7.13 -16.79 -12.46
CA THR A 28 -8.30 -17.67 -12.30
C THR A 28 -8.28 -18.92 -13.18
N ASP A 29 -7.37 -19.00 -14.16
CA ASP A 29 -7.23 -20.17 -15.02
C ASP A 29 -6.79 -21.40 -14.20
N PRO A 30 -7.58 -22.49 -14.16
CA PRO A 30 -7.23 -23.72 -13.43
C PRO A 30 -6.03 -24.48 -14.06
N HIS A 31 -5.63 -24.13 -15.28
CA HIS A 31 -4.52 -24.74 -16.00
C HIS A 31 -3.25 -23.87 -16.03
N ALA A 32 -3.29 -22.66 -15.44
CA ALA A 32 -2.11 -21.83 -15.33
C ALA A 32 -1.10 -22.44 -14.35
N ASP A 33 0.19 -22.25 -14.66
CA ASP A 33 1.28 -22.56 -13.75
C ASP A 33 1.08 -21.82 -12.42
N THR A 34 1.48 -22.45 -11.30
CA THR A 34 1.22 -21.92 -9.96
C THR A 34 1.79 -20.53 -9.75
N ASP A 35 3.06 -20.33 -10.13
CA ASP A 35 3.79 -19.10 -9.81
C ASP A 35 3.24 -17.89 -10.59
N PRO A 36 3.10 -17.95 -11.94
CA PRO A 36 2.46 -16.87 -12.68
C PRO A 36 1.01 -16.59 -12.22
N ALA A 37 0.28 -17.60 -11.78
CA ALA A 37 -1.10 -17.42 -11.34
C ALA A 37 -1.22 -16.64 -10.03
N TRP A 38 -0.40 -16.93 -9.01
CA TRP A 38 -0.47 -16.15 -7.76
C TRP A 38 0.15 -14.76 -7.91
N GLU A 39 1.22 -14.59 -8.69
CA GLU A 39 1.80 -13.27 -8.98
C GLU A 39 0.80 -12.37 -9.71
N ALA A 40 0.10 -12.92 -10.71
CA ALA A 40 -0.97 -12.20 -11.39
C ALA A 40 -2.14 -11.89 -10.45
N GLY A 41 -2.42 -12.80 -9.51
CA GLY A 41 -3.40 -12.62 -8.45
C GLY A 41 -3.07 -11.46 -7.51
N ALA A 42 -1.85 -11.40 -7.01
CA ALA A 42 -1.37 -10.32 -6.14
C ALA A 42 -1.49 -8.95 -6.84
N ALA A 43 -1.00 -8.85 -8.09
CA ALA A 43 -1.15 -7.64 -8.89
C ALA A 43 -2.61 -7.27 -9.15
N ALA A 44 -3.47 -8.25 -9.47
CA ALA A 44 -4.89 -8.02 -9.69
C ALA A 44 -5.58 -7.51 -8.42
N ILE A 45 -5.26 -8.04 -7.23
CA ILE A 45 -5.78 -7.58 -5.93
C ILE A 45 -5.47 -6.09 -5.73
N GLN A 46 -4.22 -5.67 -5.92
CA GLN A 46 -3.80 -4.27 -5.79
C GLN A 46 -4.62 -3.35 -6.73
N LEU A 47 -4.83 -3.79 -7.98
CA LEU A 47 -5.65 -3.02 -8.95
C LEU A 47 -7.13 -3.02 -8.61
N LEU A 48 -7.68 -4.12 -8.10
CA LEU A 48 -9.07 -4.18 -7.65
C LEU A 48 -9.32 -3.19 -6.51
N PHE A 49 -8.36 -2.97 -5.60
CA PHE A 49 -8.46 -1.92 -4.57
C PHE A 49 -8.60 -0.52 -5.18
N TRP A 50 -7.82 -0.21 -6.22
CA TRP A 50 -7.93 1.05 -6.97
C TRP A 50 -9.21 1.20 -7.80
N HIS A 51 -9.99 0.13 -7.92
CA HIS A 51 -11.31 0.14 -8.54
C HIS A 51 -12.45 0.00 -7.52
N ASP A 52 -12.16 0.08 -6.22
CA ASP A 52 -13.11 -0.12 -5.12
C ASP A 52 -13.83 -1.49 -5.17
N ARG A 53 -13.20 -2.49 -5.79
CA ARG A 53 -13.71 -3.87 -5.93
C ARG A 53 -13.19 -4.77 -4.80
N PHE A 54 -13.35 -4.33 -3.56
CA PHE A 54 -12.78 -5.00 -2.36
C PHE A 54 -13.31 -6.41 -2.12
N ALA A 55 -14.60 -6.66 -2.35
CA ALA A 55 -15.19 -8.00 -2.22
C ALA A 55 -14.52 -8.99 -3.17
N GLU A 56 -14.37 -8.60 -4.44
CA GLU A 56 -13.76 -9.42 -5.48
C GLU A 56 -12.27 -9.66 -5.23
N ALA A 57 -11.55 -8.67 -4.68
CA ALA A 57 -10.16 -8.85 -4.27
C ALA A 57 -10.03 -9.97 -3.22
N ALA A 58 -10.91 -9.97 -2.21
CA ALA A 58 -10.93 -11.02 -1.19
C ALA A 58 -11.37 -12.37 -1.73
N GLU A 59 -12.35 -12.42 -2.64
CA GLU A 59 -12.76 -13.66 -3.33
C GLU A 59 -11.62 -14.25 -4.16
N LEU A 60 -10.85 -13.40 -4.86
CA LEU A 60 -9.67 -13.83 -5.61
C LEU A 60 -8.58 -14.40 -4.70
N ALA A 61 -8.29 -13.72 -3.58
CA ALA A 61 -7.33 -14.21 -2.59
C ALA A 61 -7.76 -15.57 -2.02
N GLU A 62 -9.02 -15.68 -1.58
CA GLU A 62 -9.59 -16.93 -1.07
C GLU A 62 -9.51 -18.07 -2.10
N SER A 63 -9.86 -17.80 -3.36
CA SER A 63 -9.80 -18.78 -4.44
C SER A 63 -8.37 -19.27 -4.71
N LEU A 64 -7.40 -18.35 -4.75
CA LEU A 64 -5.99 -18.67 -4.95
C LEU A 64 -5.43 -19.50 -3.80
N ILE A 65 -5.71 -19.10 -2.56
CA ILE A 65 -5.27 -19.82 -1.35
C ILE A 65 -5.90 -21.20 -1.32
N ALA A 66 -7.19 -21.33 -1.62
CA ALA A 66 -7.84 -22.64 -1.62
C ALA A 66 -7.26 -23.59 -2.67
N ARG A 67 -6.88 -23.07 -3.84
CA ARG A 67 -6.33 -23.88 -4.93
C ARG A 67 -4.85 -24.22 -4.73
N GLN A 68 -4.05 -23.26 -4.26
CA GLN A 68 -2.58 -23.37 -4.25
C GLN A 68 -1.98 -23.49 -2.86
N GLY A 69 -2.66 -23.03 -1.80
CA GLY A 69 -2.24 -23.14 -0.41
C GLY A 69 -1.83 -24.57 -0.04
N PRO A 70 -2.67 -25.60 -0.30
CA PRO A 70 -2.35 -26.99 0.04
C PRO A 70 -1.10 -27.55 -0.65
N LEU A 71 -0.63 -26.92 -1.73
CA LEU A 71 0.56 -27.34 -2.47
C LEU A 71 1.86 -26.90 -1.79
N GLY A 72 1.80 -25.92 -0.88
CA GLY A 72 2.96 -25.42 -0.15
C GLY A 72 3.98 -24.66 -1.00
N GLY A 73 3.58 -24.16 -2.18
CA GLY A 73 4.44 -23.42 -3.10
C GLY A 73 4.79 -21.98 -2.64
N GLU A 74 5.32 -21.17 -3.57
CA GLU A 74 5.81 -19.81 -3.29
C GLU A 74 4.73 -18.84 -2.80
N LEU A 75 3.45 -19.06 -3.16
CA LEU A 75 2.31 -18.33 -2.60
C LEU A 75 2.35 -18.36 -1.06
N CYS A 76 2.71 -19.49 -0.46
CA CYS A 76 2.70 -19.65 1.00
C CYS A 76 3.83 -18.87 1.70
N ASP A 77 4.81 -18.36 0.95
CA ASP A 77 5.87 -17.48 1.46
C ASP A 77 5.49 -15.98 1.39
N GLN A 78 4.32 -15.66 0.84
CA GLN A 78 3.81 -14.30 0.75
C GLN A 78 2.74 -14.06 1.82
N ASP A 79 2.56 -12.81 2.23
CA ASP A 79 1.47 -12.37 3.11
C ASP A 79 0.62 -11.30 2.40
N ILE A 80 1.24 -10.20 1.99
CA ILE A 80 0.61 -9.12 1.26
C ILE A 80 0.60 -9.42 -0.25
N PRO A 81 -0.45 -9.02 -0.99
CA PRO A 81 -1.65 -8.31 -0.54
C PRO A 81 -2.81 -9.25 -0.11
N PHE A 82 -2.52 -10.54 0.13
CA PHE A 82 -3.56 -11.55 0.33
C PHE A 82 -4.30 -11.35 1.65
N ASP A 83 -3.60 -11.12 2.76
CA ASP A 83 -4.23 -10.89 4.06
C ASP A 83 -5.00 -9.54 4.10
N ASP A 84 -4.41 -8.48 3.53
CA ASP A 84 -5.02 -7.16 3.39
C ASP A 84 -6.34 -7.20 2.63
N SER A 85 -6.49 -8.10 1.65
CA SER A 85 -7.74 -8.23 0.87
C SER A 85 -8.95 -8.58 1.74
N PHE A 86 -8.79 -9.44 2.75
CA PHE A 86 -9.86 -9.79 3.68
C PHE A 86 -10.22 -8.61 4.58
N LEU A 87 -9.20 -7.91 5.10
CA LEU A 87 -9.38 -6.72 5.94
C LEU A 87 -10.11 -5.61 5.18
N ALA A 88 -9.70 -5.36 3.93
CA ALA A 88 -10.29 -4.36 3.06
C ALA A 88 -11.76 -4.69 2.73
N ALA A 89 -12.08 -5.96 2.50
CA ALA A 89 -13.46 -6.39 2.26
C ALA A 89 -14.36 -6.16 3.49
N GLN A 90 -13.87 -6.40 4.70
CA GLN A 90 -14.63 -6.08 5.91
C GLN A 90 -14.80 -4.58 6.09
N LEU A 91 -13.71 -3.82 5.95
CA LEU A 91 -13.70 -2.40 6.24
C LEU A 91 -14.55 -1.58 5.26
N HIS A 92 -14.48 -1.89 3.96
CA HIS A 92 -15.08 -1.06 2.91
C HIS A 92 -16.42 -1.56 2.39
N VAL A 93 -16.70 -2.86 2.50
CA VAL A 93 -17.94 -3.47 1.97
C VAL A 93 -18.65 -4.39 2.97
N GLY A 94 -18.17 -4.48 4.21
CA GLY A 94 -18.85 -5.17 5.31
C GLY A 94 -18.81 -6.69 5.26
N VAL A 95 -17.96 -7.29 4.42
CA VAL A 95 -17.81 -8.75 4.34
C VAL A 95 -16.89 -9.24 5.46
N PRO A 96 -17.34 -10.09 6.40
CA PRO A 96 -16.53 -10.47 7.57
C PRO A 96 -15.19 -11.11 7.21
N ALA A 97 -14.09 -10.57 7.76
CA ALA A 97 -12.72 -11.03 7.53
C ALA A 97 -12.36 -12.22 8.40
N GLU A 98 -12.58 -12.15 9.72
CA GLU A 98 -12.13 -13.17 10.68
C GLU A 98 -12.44 -14.63 10.26
N PRO A 99 -13.71 -15.03 10.01
CA PRO A 99 -14.00 -16.42 9.68
C PRO A 99 -13.34 -16.87 8.37
N ARG A 100 -13.18 -15.96 7.40
CA ARG A 100 -12.56 -16.24 6.10
C ARG A 100 -11.05 -16.36 6.22
N LEU A 101 -10.42 -15.49 7.01
CA LEU A 101 -8.99 -15.56 7.36
C LEU A 101 -8.66 -16.90 8.04
N ARG A 102 -9.47 -17.33 9.03
CA ARG A 102 -9.28 -18.63 9.69
C ARG A 102 -9.41 -19.79 8.71
N ALA A 103 -10.47 -19.80 7.90
CA ALA A 103 -10.69 -20.85 6.91
C ALA A 103 -9.56 -20.92 5.87
N ALA A 104 -9.09 -19.77 5.37
CA ALA A 104 -7.97 -19.72 4.43
C ALA A 104 -6.67 -20.22 5.07
N ALA A 105 -6.40 -19.86 6.34
CA ALA A 105 -5.20 -20.29 7.05
C ALA A 105 -5.13 -21.81 7.27
N GLU A 106 -6.28 -22.49 7.40
CA GLU A 106 -6.36 -23.95 7.53
C GLU A 106 -5.93 -24.69 6.26
N LEU A 107 -5.96 -24.03 5.10
CA LEU A 107 -5.58 -24.61 3.81
C LEU A 107 -4.07 -24.50 3.53
N VAL A 108 -3.35 -23.71 4.32
CA VAL A 108 -1.91 -23.48 4.17
C VAL A 108 -1.15 -24.42 5.11
N PRO A 109 -0.07 -25.10 4.64
CA PRO A 109 0.78 -25.91 5.51
C PRO A 109 1.25 -25.16 6.75
N ALA A 110 1.45 -25.91 7.84
CA ALA A 110 2.04 -25.37 9.06
C ALA A 110 3.41 -24.74 8.77
N ASP A 111 3.77 -23.72 9.55
CA ASP A 111 5.06 -23.01 9.50
C ASP A 111 5.34 -22.22 8.21
N ARG A 112 4.30 -21.88 7.45
CA ARG A 112 4.39 -20.99 6.27
C ARG A 112 3.93 -19.59 6.61
N VAL A 113 4.63 -18.59 6.06
CA VAL A 113 4.41 -17.15 6.29
C VAL A 113 2.94 -16.77 6.10
N LEU A 114 2.33 -17.18 4.99
CA LEU A 114 0.94 -16.86 4.69
C LEU A 114 -0.02 -17.38 5.77
N GLY A 115 0.16 -18.64 6.20
CA GLY A 115 -0.71 -19.25 7.20
C GLY A 115 -0.57 -18.59 8.57
N GLU A 116 0.65 -18.19 8.95
CA GLU A 116 0.91 -17.45 10.19
C GLU A 116 0.30 -16.05 10.15
N ALA A 117 0.50 -15.31 9.05
CA ALA A 117 -0.08 -13.98 8.86
C ALA A 117 -1.62 -14.02 8.92
N LEU A 118 -2.26 -14.93 8.19
CA LEU A 118 -3.72 -15.08 8.18
C LEU A 118 -4.28 -15.41 9.57
N ARG A 119 -3.62 -16.30 10.34
CA ARG A 119 -4.01 -16.62 11.72
C ARG A 119 -3.87 -15.41 12.63
N TRP A 120 -2.73 -14.73 12.57
CA TRP A 120 -2.48 -13.54 13.38
C TRP A 120 -3.51 -12.45 13.09
N ARG A 121 -3.80 -12.16 11.81
CA ARG A 121 -4.86 -11.21 11.43
C ARG A 121 -6.23 -11.62 11.96
N ALA A 122 -6.59 -12.91 11.86
CA ALA A 122 -7.87 -13.38 12.38
C ALA A 122 -8.01 -13.16 13.89
N ASP A 123 -6.92 -13.28 14.65
CA ASP A 123 -6.91 -13.03 16.09
C ASP A 123 -6.96 -11.53 16.43
N GLU A 124 -6.37 -10.67 15.59
CA GLU A 124 -6.33 -9.21 15.80
C GLU A 124 -7.61 -8.48 15.36
N VAL A 125 -8.32 -8.98 14.34
CA VAL A 125 -9.59 -8.38 13.84
C VAL A 125 -10.59 -8.07 14.97
N PRO A 126 -10.87 -8.98 15.93
CA PRO A 126 -11.77 -8.67 17.04
C PRO A 126 -11.16 -7.78 18.14
N ALA A 127 -9.84 -7.58 18.16
CA ALA A 127 -9.12 -6.91 19.24
C ALA A 127 -9.09 -5.37 19.10
N GLY A 128 -9.29 -4.84 17.90
CA GLY A 128 -9.18 -3.40 17.69
C GLY A 128 -9.72 -2.89 16.35
N PRO A 129 -9.55 -1.58 16.08
CA PRO A 129 -9.93 -0.95 14.82
C PRO A 129 -9.18 -1.58 13.63
N LEU A 130 -9.92 -1.99 12.59
CA LEU A 130 -9.35 -2.68 11.41
C LEU A 130 -8.38 -1.81 10.60
N ASP A 131 -8.56 -0.50 10.59
CA ASP A 131 -7.69 0.45 9.90
C ASP A 131 -6.24 0.43 10.44
N ARG A 132 -6.06 0.10 11.73
CA ARG A 132 -4.74 -0.09 12.34
C ARG A 132 -4.01 -1.35 11.86
N LEU A 133 -4.74 -2.30 11.28
CA LEU A 133 -4.18 -3.51 10.71
C LEU A 133 -3.74 -3.30 9.25
N LEU A 134 -4.29 -2.31 8.55
CA LEU A 134 -3.93 -2.02 7.16
C LEU A 134 -2.54 -1.34 7.05
N PRO A 135 -1.86 -1.46 5.89
CA PRO A 135 -0.54 -0.88 5.66
C PRO A 135 -0.54 0.64 5.77
N SER A 136 0.60 1.20 6.16
CA SER A 136 0.84 2.65 6.29
C SER A 136 -0.17 3.41 7.17
N TRP A 137 -0.71 2.76 8.21
CA TRP A 137 -1.44 3.46 9.26
C TRP A 137 -0.53 4.51 9.93
N GLY A 138 -1.03 5.75 10.05
CA GLY A 138 -0.19 6.92 10.32
C GLY A 138 -0.43 7.65 11.65
N GLY A 139 -1.23 7.10 12.58
CA GLY A 139 -1.56 7.81 13.83
C GLY A 139 -2.22 9.18 13.61
N TRP A 140 -2.94 9.36 12.51
CA TRP A 140 -3.56 10.64 12.16
C TRP A 140 -4.59 11.05 13.21
N GLY A 141 -4.49 12.29 13.70
CA GLY A 141 -5.30 12.80 14.80
C GLY A 141 -4.77 12.48 16.20
N GLU A 142 -3.68 11.70 16.32
CA GLU A 142 -3.00 11.48 17.60
C GLU A 142 -2.11 12.69 17.96
N PRO A 143 -1.85 12.96 19.25
CA PRO A 143 -1.01 14.08 19.66
C PRO A 143 0.44 13.90 19.22
N VAL A 144 1.20 15.00 19.24
CA VAL A 144 2.65 15.00 19.02
C VAL A 144 3.31 14.14 20.09
N GLY A 145 4.11 13.17 19.64
CA GLY A 145 4.89 12.27 20.47
C GLY A 145 6.17 12.90 21.03
N PRO A 146 6.83 12.24 21.99
CA PRO A 146 8.09 12.71 22.57
C PRO A 146 9.22 12.72 21.54
N VAL A 147 10.14 13.68 21.68
CA VAL A 147 11.30 13.86 20.78
C VAL A 147 12.54 13.13 21.31
N GLU A 148 12.54 12.75 22.60
CA GLU A 148 13.64 12.05 23.25
C GLU A 148 13.91 10.70 22.58
N GLY A 149 15.17 10.46 22.19
CA GLY A 149 15.60 9.22 21.55
C GLY A 149 15.29 9.13 20.04
N VAL A 150 14.61 10.10 19.46
CA VAL A 150 14.33 10.14 18.02
C VAL A 150 15.59 10.49 17.24
N ILE A 151 15.94 9.62 16.28
CA ILE A 151 17.05 9.87 15.34
C ILE A 151 16.72 11.12 14.51
N GLY A 152 17.64 12.07 14.46
CA GLY A 152 17.45 13.29 13.68
C GLY A 152 16.87 14.47 14.46
N ARG A 153 16.58 14.32 15.75
CA ARG A 153 16.03 15.41 16.58
C ARG A 153 16.82 16.71 16.49
N GLN A 154 18.15 16.62 16.38
CA GLN A 154 19.04 17.79 16.31
C GLN A 154 18.85 18.61 15.02
N PHE A 155 18.21 18.04 14.01
CA PHE A 155 17.88 18.74 12.77
C PHE A 155 16.56 19.50 12.86
N LEU A 156 15.68 19.18 13.83
CA LEU A 156 14.39 19.86 14.03
C LEU A 156 14.54 21.28 14.60
N GLU A 157 15.70 21.60 15.19
CA GLU A 157 16.03 22.92 15.75
C GLU A 157 16.80 23.80 14.75
N ARG A 158 17.22 23.26 13.61
CA ARG A 158 17.98 23.95 12.57
C ARG A 158 17.04 24.44 11.47
N ASP A 159 17.41 25.53 10.80
CA ASP A 159 16.71 25.95 9.58
C ASP A 159 16.84 24.87 8.51
N PHE A 160 15.70 24.35 8.05
CA PHE A 160 15.61 23.27 7.09
C PHE A 160 16.29 23.60 5.75
N GLY A 161 16.24 24.87 5.33
CA GLY A 161 16.89 25.34 4.11
C GLY A 161 18.43 25.27 4.14
N THR A 162 19.00 25.21 5.35
CA THR A 162 20.47 25.12 5.55
C THR A 162 20.97 23.68 5.68
N LEU A 163 20.05 22.71 5.80
CA LEU A 163 20.39 21.30 5.93
C LEU A 163 20.87 20.72 4.60
N ALA A 164 21.85 19.83 4.65
CA ALA A 164 22.20 19.02 3.48
C ALA A 164 21.05 18.04 3.15
N VAL A 165 20.95 17.59 1.89
CA VAL A 165 19.87 16.69 1.42
C VAL A 165 19.69 15.46 2.32
N ARG A 166 20.78 14.83 2.77
CA ARG A 166 20.71 13.68 3.69
C ARG A 166 20.16 14.06 5.07
N GLU A 167 20.50 15.25 5.57
CA GLU A 167 20.00 15.75 6.85
C GLU A 167 18.51 16.11 6.75
N GLN A 168 18.08 16.70 5.62
CA GLN A 168 16.67 16.98 5.34
C GLN A 168 15.81 15.72 5.36
N ARG A 169 16.29 14.63 4.74
CA ARG A 169 15.61 13.32 4.79
C ARG A 169 15.43 12.84 6.24
N VAL A 170 16.48 12.94 7.04
CA VAL A 170 16.45 12.51 8.45
C VAL A 170 15.55 13.43 9.29
N ALA A 171 15.51 14.73 9.00
CA ALA A 171 14.59 15.66 9.66
C ALA A 171 13.12 15.30 9.38
N TRP A 172 12.78 14.94 8.13
CA TRP A 172 11.45 14.46 7.79
C TRP A 172 11.06 13.18 8.54
N GLU A 173 11.97 12.21 8.66
CA GLU A 173 11.71 10.99 9.45
C GLU A 173 11.46 11.31 10.92
N ALA A 174 12.22 12.25 11.49
CA ALA A 174 12.04 12.69 12.86
C ALA A 174 10.65 13.33 13.06
N VAL A 175 10.23 14.23 12.15
CA VAL A 175 8.90 14.86 12.15
C VAL A 175 7.79 13.81 12.09
N LYS A 176 7.87 12.83 11.18
CA LYS A 176 6.90 11.74 11.07
C LYS A 176 6.88 10.88 12.33
N THR A 177 8.05 10.51 12.85
CA THR A 177 8.19 9.64 14.03
C THR A 177 7.57 10.27 15.28
N THR A 178 7.71 11.59 15.44
CA THR A 178 7.10 12.34 16.54
C THR A 178 5.66 12.75 16.24
N ASN A 179 5.10 12.36 15.10
CA ASN A 179 3.77 12.76 14.63
C ASN A 179 3.56 14.30 14.66
N ASP A 180 4.62 15.07 14.38
CA ASP A 180 4.63 16.54 14.48
C ASP A 180 4.11 17.18 13.19
N PHE A 181 2.82 16.99 12.92
CA PHE A 181 2.19 17.51 11.71
C PHE A 181 2.30 19.03 11.54
N PRO A 182 2.09 19.87 12.57
CA PRO A 182 2.25 21.32 12.43
C PRO A 182 3.62 21.72 11.89
N ARG A 183 4.69 21.06 12.36
CA ARG A 183 6.04 21.26 11.81
C ARG A 183 6.15 20.74 10.39
N GLY A 184 5.62 19.56 10.09
CA GLY A 184 5.61 18.99 8.74
C GLY A 184 4.93 19.91 7.72
N ARG A 185 3.77 20.48 8.07
CA ARG A 185 3.06 21.47 7.26
C ARG A 185 3.91 22.73 7.05
N ALA A 186 4.46 23.31 8.13
CA ALA A 186 5.29 24.51 8.02
C ALA A 186 6.48 24.29 7.07
N LEU A 187 7.12 23.13 7.12
CA LEU A 187 8.19 22.77 6.19
C LEU A 187 7.72 22.77 4.73
N VAL A 188 6.55 22.22 4.42
CA VAL A 188 5.99 22.23 3.05
C VAL A 188 5.68 23.66 2.59
N GLU A 189 5.11 24.49 3.46
CA GLU A 189 4.67 25.85 3.13
C GLU A 189 5.82 26.84 2.99
N GLU A 190 6.79 26.79 3.91
CA GLU A 190 7.91 27.74 3.96
C GLU A 190 8.98 27.41 2.91
N SER A 191 9.34 26.13 2.76
CA SER A 191 10.40 25.73 1.83
C SER A 191 9.88 25.41 0.43
N GLY A 192 8.58 25.16 0.28
CA GLY A 192 7.98 24.61 -0.94
C GLY A 192 8.39 23.17 -1.25
N ALA A 193 9.32 22.59 -0.49
CA ALA A 193 9.86 21.26 -0.72
C ALA A 193 8.88 20.19 -0.22
N LEU A 194 8.71 19.15 -1.04
CA LEU A 194 7.97 17.95 -0.66
C LEU A 194 8.97 16.90 -0.14
N PRO A 195 8.60 16.07 0.85
CA PRO A 195 9.45 14.95 1.30
C PRO A 195 9.88 14.09 0.11
N GLU A 196 11.06 13.46 0.13
CA GLU A 196 11.46 12.51 -0.92
C GLU A 196 10.97 11.09 -0.63
N GLN A 197 10.58 10.81 0.61
CA GLN A 197 10.19 9.49 1.08
C GLN A 197 8.69 9.25 0.87
N TYR A 198 8.37 8.14 0.22
CA TYR A 198 7.00 7.68 -0.05
C TYR A 198 6.12 7.69 1.21
N GLU A 199 6.55 7.03 2.28
CA GLU A 199 5.79 6.91 3.54
C GLU A 199 5.51 8.27 4.22
N ILE A 200 6.37 9.26 4.03
CA ILE A 200 6.19 10.59 4.62
C ILE A 200 5.17 11.40 3.81
N CYS A 201 5.15 11.22 2.49
CA CYS A 201 4.08 11.76 1.65
C CYS A 201 2.72 11.18 2.07
N LEU A 202 2.62 9.87 2.32
CA LEU A 202 1.37 9.27 2.81
C LEU A 202 0.97 9.81 4.18
N TRP A 203 1.93 9.89 5.11
CA TRP A 203 1.68 10.42 6.44
C TRP A 203 1.14 11.85 6.40
N LEU A 204 1.76 12.75 5.62
CA LEU A 204 1.26 14.12 5.41
C LEU A 204 -0.12 14.12 4.75
N ALA A 205 -0.34 13.29 3.73
CA ALA A 205 -1.62 13.20 3.04
C ALA A 205 -2.76 12.87 4.00
N GLY A 206 -2.55 11.92 4.91
CA GLY A 206 -3.57 11.54 5.89
C GLY A 206 -3.80 12.62 6.95
N TRP A 207 -2.79 13.39 7.35
CA TRP A 207 -2.99 14.54 8.22
C TRP A 207 -3.78 15.65 7.53
N TYR A 208 -3.43 15.99 6.29
CA TYR A 208 -4.22 16.92 5.47
C TYR A 208 -5.67 16.45 5.32
N ALA A 209 -5.89 15.15 5.16
CA ALA A 209 -7.23 14.55 5.14
C ALA A 209 -8.00 14.79 6.44
N THR A 210 -7.37 14.59 7.60
CA THR A 210 -8.02 14.84 8.91
C THR A 210 -8.39 16.30 9.16
N GLU A 211 -7.67 17.24 8.52
CA GLU A 211 -7.98 18.67 8.59
C GLU A 211 -8.91 19.15 7.46
N GLY A 212 -9.35 18.25 6.57
CA GLY A 212 -10.21 18.60 5.43
C GLY A 212 -9.48 19.32 4.28
N GLU A 213 -8.16 19.36 4.30
CA GLU A 213 -7.32 20.02 3.28
C GLU A 213 -7.08 19.11 2.07
N THR A 214 -8.14 18.90 1.29
CA THR A 214 -8.16 17.92 0.19
C THR A 214 -7.07 18.18 -0.86
N GLU A 215 -6.88 19.44 -1.28
CA GLU A 215 -5.89 19.78 -2.31
C GLU A 215 -4.44 19.54 -1.84
N ALA A 216 -4.14 19.83 -0.57
CA ALA A 216 -2.84 19.56 0.01
C ALA A 216 -2.58 18.06 0.14
N GLY A 217 -3.59 17.29 0.57
CA GLY A 217 -3.55 15.83 0.61
C GLY A 217 -3.33 15.21 -0.77
N GLU A 218 -4.08 15.66 -1.79
CA GLU A 218 -3.88 15.26 -3.18
C GLU A 218 -2.45 15.53 -3.65
N ARG A 219 -1.91 16.73 -3.39
CA ARG A 219 -0.53 17.08 -3.76
C ARG A 219 0.48 16.11 -3.15
N MET A 220 0.27 15.66 -1.91
CA MET A 220 1.13 14.66 -1.29
C MET A 220 0.99 13.29 -1.94
N LEU A 221 -0.23 12.83 -2.26
CA LEU A 221 -0.44 11.54 -2.91
C LEU A 221 0.14 11.50 -4.33
N LEU A 222 0.02 12.59 -5.10
CA LEU A 222 0.65 12.71 -6.41
C LEU A 222 2.17 12.71 -6.31
N ALA A 223 2.73 13.35 -5.28
CA ALA A 223 4.15 13.29 -5.00
C ALA A 223 4.60 11.86 -4.62
N ALA A 224 3.82 11.15 -3.79
CA ALA A 224 4.12 9.78 -3.39
C ALA A 224 4.26 8.84 -4.60
N HIS A 225 3.42 9.02 -5.63
CA HIS A 225 3.46 8.22 -6.87
C HIS A 225 4.86 8.20 -7.51
N GLU A 226 5.51 9.37 -7.63
CA GLU A 226 6.84 9.50 -8.24
C GLU A 226 7.97 8.87 -7.40
N ARG A 227 7.71 8.60 -6.13
CA ARG A 227 8.68 8.13 -5.13
C ARG A 227 8.55 6.66 -4.82
N TRP A 228 7.44 6.06 -5.23
CA TRP A 228 7.18 4.65 -5.00
C TRP A 228 8.11 3.77 -5.83
N TRP A 229 8.51 2.65 -5.25
CA TRP A 229 9.27 1.61 -5.90
C TRP A 229 8.71 0.25 -5.46
N PRO A 230 8.48 -0.69 -6.39
CA PRO A 230 8.01 -2.02 -6.06
C PRO A 230 9.03 -2.74 -5.17
N TYR A 231 8.56 -3.40 -4.13
CA TYR A 231 9.40 -4.24 -3.28
C TYR A 231 9.66 -5.59 -3.95
N ALA A 232 8.63 -6.17 -4.55
CA ALA A 232 8.68 -7.41 -5.31
C ALA A 232 8.36 -7.19 -6.81
N SER A 233 8.77 -8.14 -7.66
CA SER A 233 8.49 -8.06 -9.11
C SER A 233 6.98 -8.01 -9.41
N TRP A 234 6.17 -8.64 -8.56
CA TRP A 234 4.72 -8.74 -8.68
C TRP A 234 3.94 -7.52 -8.12
N ASP A 235 4.62 -6.55 -7.50
CA ASP A 235 3.97 -5.30 -7.07
C ASP A 235 3.59 -4.46 -8.29
N ALA A 236 2.30 -4.33 -8.56
CA ALA A 236 1.78 -3.53 -9.67
C ALA A 236 1.65 -2.06 -9.31
N ILE A 237 1.04 -1.76 -8.16
CA ILE A 237 0.71 -0.39 -7.76
C ILE A 237 0.63 -0.32 -6.23
N PRO A 238 1.09 0.75 -5.57
CA PRO A 238 0.86 0.93 -4.15
C PRO A 238 -0.63 1.08 -3.85
N ASP A 239 -1.11 0.49 -2.78
CA ASP A 239 -2.54 0.42 -2.46
C ASP A 239 -2.92 1.06 -1.12
N SER A 240 -1.96 1.43 -0.28
CA SER A 240 -2.23 1.97 1.06
C SER A 240 -3.16 3.19 1.03
N MET A 241 -3.08 4.01 -0.02
CA MET A 241 -3.95 5.18 -0.25
C MET A 241 -5.43 4.82 -0.39
N VAL A 242 -5.72 3.71 -1.06
CA VAL A 242 -7.10 3.24 -1.30
C VAL A 242 -7.57 2.24 -0.25
N LEU A 243 -6.65 1.69 0.55
CA LEU A 243 -6.95 0.84 1.70
C LEU A 243 -7.28 1.64 2.96
N GLN A 244 -6.45 2.63 3.32
CA GLN A 244 -6.61 3.40 4.56
C GLN A 244 -7.81 4.36 4.48
N PRO A 245 -8.83 4.27 5.37
CA PRO A 245 -10.00 5.15 5.33
C PRO A 245 -9.67 6.63 5.33
N THR A 246 -8.67 7.04 6.12
CA THR A 246 -8.24 8.44 6.20
C THR A 246 -7.63 8.92 4.88
N LEU A 247 -6.76 8.12 4.25
CA LEU A 247 -6.15 8.50 2.97
C LEU A 247 -7.18 8.58 1.84
N ARG A 248 -8.18 7.69 1.84
CA ARG A 248 -9.27 7.69 0.84
C ARG A 248 -10.01 9.02 0.76
N LEU A 249 -10.09 9.79 1.85
CA LEU A 249 -10.73 11.11 1.86
C LEU A 249 -10.05 12.11 0.92
N VAL A 250 -8.77 11.89 0.58
CA VAL A 250 -7.99 12.73 -0.34
C VAL A 250 -7.58 12.00 -1.63
N VAL A 251 -8.07 10.78 -1.84
CA VAL A 251 -7.99 10.09 -3.14
C VAL A 251 -9.12 10.58 -4.04
N THR A 252 -8.89 11.73 -4.67
CA THR A 252 -9.82 12.32 -5.65
C THR A 252 -9.79 11.53 -6.97
N ASP A 253 -10.73 11.83 -7.88
CA ASP A 253 -10.70 11.30 -9.25
C ASP A 253 -9.38 11.64 -9.97
N ARG A 254 -8.77 12.79 -9.65
CA ARG A 254 -7.47 13.19 -10.22
C ARG A 254 -6.34 12.32 -9.70
N VAL A 255 -6.31 12.01 -8.40
CA VAL A 255 -5.33 11.06 -7.83
C VAL A 255 -5.52 9.70 -8.48
N ARG A 256 -6.76 9.20 -8.53
CA ARG A 256 -7.09 7.90 -9.09
C ARG A 256 -6.70 7.78 -10.56
N GLU A 257 -7.04 8.78 -11.37
CA GLU A 257 -6.65 8.83 -12.78
C GLU A 257 -5.12 8.85 -12.91
N HIS A 258 -4.41 9.63 -12.09
CA HIS A 258 -2.95 9.69 -12.14
C HIS A 258 -2.32 8.33 -11.87
N TYR A 259 -2.71 7.66 -10.78
CA TYR A 259 -2.18 6.35 -10.41
C TYR A 259 -2.53 5.26 -11.44
N LEU A 260 -3.70 5.31 -12.06
CA LEU A 260 -4.15 4.30 -13.01
C LEU A 260 -3.72 4.53 -14.46
N THR A 261 -3.06 5.65 -14.79
CA THR A 261 -2.70 5.98 -16.18
C THR A 261 -1.26 6.46 -16.38
N ARG A 262 -0.54 6.79 -15.30
CA ARG A 262 0.86 7.23 -15.41
C ARG A 262 1.81 6.06 -15.15
N PRO A 263 2.96 6.04 -15.86
CA PRO A 263 4.03 5.12 -15.50
C PRO A 263 4.48 5.32 -14.05
N ILE A 264 4.79 4.25 -13.33
CA ILE A 264 5.24 4.27 -11.94
C ILE A 264 6.51 3.42 -11.76
N GLY A 265 7.27 3.65 -10.68
CA GLY A 265 8.38 2.80 -10.29
C GLY A 265 9.51 2.73 -11.35
N PRO A 266 10.05 1.52 -11.63
CA PRO A 266 11.10 1.32 -12.63
C PRO A 266 10.72 1.81 -14.02
N GLU A 267 9.47 1.57 -14.42
CA GLU A 267 8.95 1.88 -15.74
C GLU A 267 8.89 3.40 -15.99
N ALA A 268 8.56 4.20 -14.97
CA ALA A 268 8.59 5.67 -15.05
C ALA A 268 9.97 6.28 -15.35
N ARG A 269 11.05 5.56 -15.04
CA ARG A 269 12.42 6.01 -15.32
C ARG A 269 12.94 5.55 -16.68
N SER A 270 12.31 4.54 -17.28
CA SER A 270 12.73 4.01 -18.58
C SER A 270 12.51 4.99 -19.74
N ASP A 271 11.57 5.93 -19.57
CA ASP A 271 11.29 7.03 -20.51
C ASP A 271 12.27 8.23 -20.42
N ARG A 272 13.26 8.19 -19.51
CA ARG A 272 14.27 9.26 -19.34
C ARG A 272 15.62 8.96 -20.02
N LYS A 273 15.62 8.23 -21.14
CA LYS A 273 16.82 8.02 -21.97
C LYS A 273 16.90 9.02 -23.11
#